data_AF-A0A136HYV5-F1
#
_entry.id   AF-A0A136HYV5-F1
#
_cell.length_a   1.000
_cell.length_b   1.000
_cell.length_c   1.000
_cell.angle_alpha   90.00
_cell.angle_beta   90.00
_cell.angle_gamma   90.00
#
_symmetry.space_group_name_H-M   'P 1'
#
loop_
_entity.id
_entity.type
_entity.pdbx_description
1 polymer ?
#
loop_
_entity_poly.entity_id
_entity_poly.type
_entity_poly.pdbx_seq_one_letter_code
_entity_poly.pdbx_strand_id
1 'polypeptide(L)'
;MNKVILTFIALLVTGPAWSSLIEVDIFSDGTNAGFKNATSNLTWLDMGQTQNKSFNQVIEMTREGGLWDGWRLPTQSEVVQLWNEAIRSNYSWTMNGNSGYYLYEPIDSAVVDHWYQLAEVMGTTEQGTYFDTGVNWFSSIGIYQADDGLLVSSHFATYQMMDSYLEGHIESAGLFERICDPNDTACIPTDYRNEGLMFRSTMLVKSADVAVSEPTSLPLLSIAFAVFMRNNKRARRLITSR
;
A
#
# COMPACT_ATOMS: atom_id res chain seq x y z
N MET A 1 44.66 5.73 -34.21
CA MET A 1 43.50 6.53 -33.78
C MET A 1 42.26 5.67 -34.02
N ASN A 2 41.87 4.82 -33.07
CA ASN A 2 40.69 3.94 -33.21
C ASN A 2 39.64 4.38 -32.20
N LYS A 3 38.51 4.91 -32.69
CA LYS A 3 37.33 5.22 -31.89
C LYS A 3 36.58 3.91 -31.67
N VAL A 4 36.66 3.35 -30.47
CA VAL A 4 35.74 2.28 -30.03
C VAL A 4 34.47 2.99 -29.56
N ILE A 5 33.38 2.85 -30.31
CA ILE A 5 32.05 3.26 -29.89
C ILE A 5 31.53 2.15 -28.97
N LEU A 6 31.42 2.41 -27.67
CA LEU A 6 30.69 1.55 -26.75
C LEU A 6 29.20 1.84 -26.90
N THR A 7 28.47 0.93 -27.53
CA THR A 7 27.01 0.91 -27.48
C THR A 7 26.58 0.31 -26.15
N PHE A 8 26.04 1.14 -25.25
CA PHE A 8 25.33 0.69 -24.06
C PHE A 8 23.96 0.19 -24.50
N ILE A 9 23.74 -1.13 -24.48
CA ILE A 9 22.40 -1.70 -24.62
C ILE A 9 21.74 -1.57 -23.24
N ALA A 10 20.87 -0.58 -23.07
CA ALA A 10 19.95 -0.54 -21.94
C ALA A 10 18.96 -1.69 -22.14
N LEU A 11 19.13 -2.76 -21.37
CA LEU A 11 18.15 -3.83 -21.27
C LEU A 11 16.92 -3.23 -20.57
N LEU A 12 15.95 -2.76 -21.34
CA LEU A 12 14.64 -2.37 -20.83
C LEU A 12 13.97 -3.64 -20.33
N VAL A 13 14.03 -3.88 -19.02
CA VAL A 13 13.15 -4.84 -18.35
C VAL A 13 11.75 -4.24 -18.46
N THR A 14 11.04 -4.55 -19.54
CA THR A 14 9.60 -4.29 -19.64
C THR A 14 8.88 -5.38 -18.85
N GLY A 15 9.07 -5.37 -17.52
CA GLY A 15 8.09 -5.95 -16.63
C GLY A 15 6.84 -5.07 -16.66
N PRO A 16 5.64 -5.60 -16.34
CA PRO A 16 4.53 -4.74 -15.99
C PRO A 16 5.00 -3.85 -14.83
N ALA A 17 5.12 -2.55 -15.08
CA ALA A 17 5.47 -1.60 -14.05
C ALA A 17 4.27 -1.50 -13.10
N TRP A 18 4.30 -2.26 -12.01
CA TRP A 18 3.50 -1.95 -10.84
C TRP A 18 3.83 -0.49 -10.49
N SER A 19 2.82 0.36 -10.36
CA SER A 19 3.08 1.70 -9.83
C SER A 19 3.44 1.50 -8.36
N SER A 20 4.72 1.73 -8.04
CA SER A 20 5.22 1.52 -6.70
C SER A 20 4.69 2.64 -5.80
N LEU A 21 3.86 2.26 -4.83
CA LEU A 21 3.70 3.11 -3.66
C LEU A 21 5.06 3.28 -3.00
N ILE A 22 5.34 4.48 -2.54
CA ILE A 22 6.57 4.84 -1.85
C ILE A 22 6.21 5.29 -0.44
N GLU A 23 6.99 4.81 0.53
CA GLU A 23 6.91 5.28 1.91
C GLU A 23 7.33 6.75 2.03
N VAL A 24 6.71 7.42 2.99
CA VAL A 24 6.88 8.85 3.24
C VAL A 24 7.05 9.03 4.73
N ASP A 25 8.16 9.67 5.12
CA ASP A 25 8.42 10.01 6.51
C ASP A 25 7.72 11.32 6.88
N ILE A 26 6.44 11.21 7.26
CA ILE A 26 5.61 12.37 7.57
C ILE A 26 6.01 13.08 8.87
N PHE A 27 6.80 12.43 9.74
CA PHE A 27 7.28 12.97 11.01
C PHE A 27 8.75 13.37 11.00
N SER A 28 9.49 13.04 9.93
CA SER A 28 10.94 13.23 9.83
C SER A 28 11.71 12.53 10.96
N ASP A 29 11.21 11.39 11.43
CA ASP A 29 11.75 10.60 12.54
C ASP A 29 12.15 9.17 12.12
N GLY A 30 12.01 8.85 10.82
CA GLY A 30 12.30 7.55 10.24
C GLY A 30 11.20 6.51 10.40
N THR A 31 10.02 6.86 10.93
CA THR A 31 8.91 5.92 11.14
C THR A 31 8.09 5.62 9.88
N ASN A 32 8.29 6.38 8.79
CA ASN A 32 7.62 6.18 7.50
C ASN A 32 6.08 6.09 7.62
N ALA A 33 5.48 6.90 8.50
CA ALA A 33 4.05 6.82 8.84
C ALA A 33 3.07 7.30 7.74
N GLY A 34 3.47 7.31 6.47
CA GLY A 34 2.62 7.62 5.33
C GLY A 34 3.17 7.05 4.03
N PHE A 35 2.40 7.16 2.97
CA PHE A 35 2.78 6.67 1.65
C PHE A 35 2.18 7.53 0.52
N LYS A 36 2.75 7.44 -0.68
CA LYS A 36 2.16 8.05 -1.87
C LYS A 36 2.48 7.26 -3.12
N ASN A 37 1.75 7.52 -4.20
CA ASN A 37 2.23 7.17 -5.53
C ASN A 37 3.24 8.23 -5.99
N ALA A 38 4.34 7.79 -6.64
CA ALA A 38 5.34 8.67 -7.25
C ALA A 38 4.75 9.75 -8.19
N THR A 39 3.59 9.49 -8.84
CA THR A 39 2.95 10.45 -9.75
C THR A 39 1.80 11.25 -9.11
N SER A 40 1.43 10.95 -7.86
CA SER A 40 0.32 11.60 -7.17
C SER A 40 0.80 12.71 -6.25
N ASN A 41 0.03 13.80 -6.18
CA ASN A 41 0.25 14.89 -5.21
C ASN A 41 -0.43 14.61 -3.85
N LEU A 42 -0.94 13.40 -3.66
CA LEU A 42 -1.62 12.98 -2.45
C LEU A 42 -0.68 12.11 -1.61
N THR A 43 -0.47 12.52 -0.37
CA THR A 43 0.15 11.68 0.66
C THR A 43 -0.96 11.06 1.49
N TRP A 44 -0.92 9.75 1.64
CA TRP A 44 -1.82 8.94 2.44
C TRP A 44 -1.19 8.62 3.78
N LEU A 45 -2.02 8.57 4.83
CA LEU A 45 -1.57 8.14 6.14
C LEU A 45 -1.51 6.61 6.15
N ASP A 46 -0.44 6.06 6.73
CA ASP A 46 -0.32 4.63 6.96
C ASP A 46 -1.52 4.13 7.79
N MET A 47 -2.13 3.01 7.36
CA MET A 47 -3.37 2.53 7.97
C MET A 47 -3.16 2.10 9.42
N GLY A 48 -1.98 1.69 9.85
CA GLY A 48 -1.68 1.40 11.26
C GLY A 48 -1.86 2.61 12.18
N GLN A 49 -1.76 3.85 11.68
CA GLN A 49 -1.78 5.07 12.50
C GLN A 49 -3.14 5.39 13.12
N THR A 50 -4.24 5.01 12.45
CA THR A 50 -5.61 5.28 12.92
C THR A 50 -6.35 4.03 13.37
N GLN A 51 -5.68 2.89 13.42
CA GLN A 51 -6.22 1.64 13.93
C GLN A 51 -6.66 1.78 15.39
N ASN A 52 -7.69 1.03 15.80
CA ASN A 52 -8.23 1.01 17.17
C ASN A 52 -8.81 2.36 17.66
N LYS A 53 -8.98 3.33 16.76
CA LYS A 53 -9.69 4.59 17.03
C LYS A 53 -11.04 4.55 16.32
N SER A 54 -12.06 5.17 16.90
CA SER A 54 -13.33 5.34 16.19
C SER A 54 -13.18 6.35 15.05
N PHE A 55 -14.06 6.29 14.06
CA PHE A 55 -14.05 7.26 12.97
C PHE A 55 -14.15 8.70 13.50
N ASN A 56 -15.09 8.97 14.43
CA ASN A 56 -15.26 10.31 14.99
C ASN A 56 -14.04 10.78 15.80
N GLN A 57 -13.34 9.88 16.50
CA GLN A 57 -12.10 10.22 17.16
C GLN A 57 -11.04 10.68 16.16
N VAL A 58 -10.92 10.00 15.01
CA VAL A 58 -9.96 10.39 13.97
C VAL A 58 -10.35 11.73 13.34
N ILE A 59 -11.64 11.97 13.07
CA ILE A 59 -12.13 13.27 12.58
C ILE A 59 -11.82 14.39 13.57
N GLU A 60 -11.98 14.16 14.88
CA GLU A 60 -11.58 15.15 15.88
C GLU A 60 -10.08 15.45 15.81
N MET A 61 -9.24 14.43 15.60
CA MET A 61 -7.79 14.59 15.47
C MET A 61 -7.37 15.38 14.23
N THR A 62 -8.22 15.51 13.21
CA THR A 62 -7.95 16.33 12.01
C THR A 62 -8.25 17.83 12.18
N ARG A 63 -8.87 18.22 13.30
CA ARG A 63 -9.17 19.63 13.57
C ARG A 63 -7.88 20.41 13.87
N GLU A 64 -7.99 21.73 13.79
CA GLU A 64 -6.88 22.65 14.08
C GLU A 64 -6.25 22.34 15.45
N GLY A 65 -4.92 22.17 15.47
CA GLY A 65 -4.17 21.80 16.65
C GLY A 65 -4.25 20.32 17.07
N GLY A 66 -4.98 19.49 16.32
CA GLY A 66 -5.04 18.05 16.48
C GLY A 66 -3.81 17.32 15.92
N LEU A 67 -3.66 16.03 16.26
CA LEU A 67 -2.52 15.21 15.81
C LEU A 67 -2.43 15.14 14.27
N TRP A 68 -3.58 15.12 13.61
CA TRP A 68 -3.70 15.01 12.15
C TRP A 68 -4.17 16.33 11.54
N ASP A 69 -3.79 17.47 12.11
CA ASP A 69 -4.11 18.79 11.56
C ASP A 69 -3.62 18.93 10.09
N GLY A 70 -4.51 19.45 9.25
CA GLY A 70 -4.32 19.57 7.80
C GLY A 70 -4.44 18.26 7.01
N TRP A 71 -4.74 17.14 7.66
CA TRP A 71 -5.21 15.93 6.98
C TRP A 71 -6.72 15.96 6.83
N ARG A 72 -7.25 15.21 5.86
CA ARG A 72 -8.69 15.09 5.62
C ARG A 72 -9.08 13.68 5.23
N LEU A 73 -10.37 13.40 5.25
CA LEU A 73 -10.91 12.21 4.59
C LEU A 73 -10.63 12.27 3.08
N PRO A 74 -10.28 11.12 2.47
CA PRO A 74 -10.22 11.02 1.02
C PRO A 74 -11.62 11.04 0.43
N THR A 75 -11.74 11.50 -0.82
CA THR A 75 -12.96 11.30 -1.59
C THR A 75 -13.02 9.88 -2.13
N GLN A 76 -14.22 9.44 -2.49
CA GLN A 76 -14.45 8.17 -3.17
C GLN A 76 -13.59 8.03 -4.44
N SER A 77 -13.48 9.07 -5.26
CA SER A 77 -12.65 9.05 -6.47
C SER A 77 -11.15 8.91 -6.16
N GLU A 78 -10.67 9.53 -5.08
CA GLU A 78 -9.28 9.43 -4.65
C GLU A 78 -8.92 8.03 -4.18
N VAL A 79 -9.84 7.37 -3.46
CA VAL A 79 -9.66 5.96 -3.05
C VAL A 79 -9.59 5.07 -4.30
N VAL A 80 -10.52 5.21 -5.25
CA VAL A 80 -10.46 4.44 -6.50
C VAL A 80 -9.17 4.68 -7.26
N GLN A 81 -8.72 5.93 -7.33
CA GLN A 81 -7.47 6.28 -7.99
C GLN A 81 -6.28 5.60 -7.31
N LEU A 82 -6.20 5.66 -5.97
CA LEU A 82 -5.15 4.97 -5.21
C LEU A 82 -5.09 3.49 -5.57
N TRP A 83 -6.23 2.81 -5.67
CA TRP A 83 -6.26 1.38 -5.96
C TRP A 83 -5.94 1.04 -7.42
N ASN A 84 -6.42 1.84 -8.37
CA ASN A 84 -6.04 1.70 -9.77
C ASN A 84 -4.54 1.95 -10.00
N GLU A 85 -3.92 2.73 -9.13
CA GLU A 85 -2.49 3.00 -9.12
C GLU A 85 -1.69 1.90 -8.40
N ALA A 86 -2.19 1.38 -7.28
CA ALA A 86 -1.52 0.35 -6.49
C ALA A 86 -1.60 -1.05 -7.14
N ILE A 87 -2.68 -1.31 -7.88
CA ILE A 87 -2.93 -2.61 -8.53
C ILE A 87 -2.60 -2.48 -10.03
N ARG A 88 -2.20 -3.57 -10.71
CA ARG A 88 -1.88 -3.51 -12.15
C ARG A 88 -3.08 -2.96 -12.94
N SER A 89 -2.79 -2.04 -13.87
CA SER A 89 -3.77 -1.37 -14.75
C SER A 89 -4.61 -2.28 -15.66
N ASN A 90 -4.37 -3.60 -15.66
CA ASN A 90 -5.00 -4.54 -16.58
C ASN A 90 -6.18 -5.29 -15.96
N TYR A 91 -6.56 -4.96 -14.74
CA TYR A 91 -7.59 -5.65 -14.01
C TYR A 91 -8.92 -4.89 -14.03
N SER A 92 -10.00 -5.65 -14.17
CA SER A 92 -11.36 -5.13 -14.11
C SER A 92 -12.00 -5.50 -12.78
N TRP A 93 -12.38 -4.49 -12.02
CA TRP A 93 -13.17 -4.62 -10.81
C TRP A 93 -14.48 -5.36 -11.11
N THR A 94 -14.74 -6.46 -10.41
CA THR A 94 -15.99 -7.24 -10.57
C THR A 94 -16.94 -6.92 -9.43
N MET A 95 -18.17 -6.49 -9.73
CA MET A 95 -19.20 -6.34 -8.70
C MET A 95 -19.57 -7.70 -8.11
N ASN A 96 -19.47 -7.84 -6.79
CA ASN A 96 -19.96 -9.01 -6.06
C ASN A 96 -21.24 -8.62 -5.29
N GLY A 97 -22.39 -8.76 -5.96
CA GLY A 97 -23.69 -8.44 -5.37
C GLY A 97 -23.79 -7.00 -4.87
N ASN A 98 -24.36 -6.82 -3.67
CA ASN A 98 -24.44 -5.52 -2.98
C ASN A 98 -23.19 -5.20 -2.15
N SER A 99 -22.21 -6.11 -2.11
CA SER A 99 -21.07 -6.09 -1.18
C SER A 99 -19.86 -5.31 -1.70
N GLY A 100 -19.90 -4.80 -2.94
CA GLY A 100 -18.82 -3.98 -3.51
C GLY A 100 -18.14 -4.60 -4.72
N TYR A 101 -16.96 -4.09 -5.05
CA TYR A 101 -16.14 -4.52 -6.17
C TYR A 101 -14.93 -5.31 -5.67
N TYR A 102 -14.70 -6.49 -6.25
CA TYR A 102 -13.58 -7.35 -5.89
C TYR A 102 -12.67 -7.60 -7.08
N LEU A 103 -11.39 -7.77 -6.74
CA LEU A 103 -10.38 -8.36 -7.59
C LEU A 103 -9.89 -9.64 -6.96
N TYR A 104 -9.83 -10.70 -7.75
CA TYR A 104 -9.28 -12.00 -7.35
C TYR A 104 -8.14 -12.34 -8.29
N GLU A 105 -6.95 -12.57 -7.73
CA GLU A 105 -5.79 -12.98 -8.52
C GLU A 105 -5.47 -14.46 -8.29
N PRO A 106 -5.17 -15.22 -9.38
CA PRO A 106 -4.55 -16.53 -9.24
C PRO A 106 -3.14 -16.35 -8.69
N ILE A 107 -2.73 -17.25 -7.80
CA ILE A 107 -1.42 -17.12 -7.15
C ILE A 107 -0.28 -17.43 -8.11
N ASP A 108 0.56 -16.42 -8.30
CA ASP A 108 1.94 -16.56 -8.71
C ASP A 108 2.85 -15.78 -7.75
N SER A 109 4.14 -16.11 -7.70
CA SER A 109 5.06 -15.50 -6.74
C SER A 109 5.22 -13.99 -6.89
N ALA A 110 5.09 -13.45 -8.11
CA ALA A 110 5.24 -12.01 -8.35
C ALA A 110 4.01 -11.21 -7.93
N VAL A 111 2.83 -11.85 -7.99
CA VAL A 111 1.60 -11.35 -7.42
C VAL A 111 1.76 -11.30 -5.89
N VAL A 112 2.08 -12.42 -5.25
CA VAL A 112 2.29 -12.49 -3.78
C VAL A 112 3.27 -11.44 -3.27
N ASP A 113 4.45 -11.35 -3.89
CA ASP A 113 5.48 -10.38 -3.49
C ASP A 113 4.99 -8.93 -3.58
N HIS A 114 4.12 -8.62 -4.55
CA HIS A 114 3.53 -7.28 -4.68
C HIS A 114 2.55 -6.97 -3.57
N TRP A 115 1.69 -7.91 -3.17
CA TRP A 115 0.74 -7.69 -2.07
C TRP A 115 1.45 -7.48 -0.74
N TYR A 116 2.52 -8.22 -0.48
CA TYR A 116 3.36 -7.98 0.70
C TYR A 116 4.02 -6.59 0.68
N GLN A 117 4.51 -6.14 -0.48
CA GLN A 117 5.05 -4.79 -0.62
C GLN A 117 4.00 -3.71 -0.38
N LEU A 118 2.78 -3.90 -0.91
CA LEU A 118 1.67 -3.00 -0.62
C LEU A 118 1.36 -2.97 0.88
N ALA A 119 1.35 -4.13 1.57
CA ALA A 119 1.11 -4.22 3.01
C ALA A 119 2.17 -3.51 3.85
N GLU A 120 3.43 -3.65 3.47
CA GLU A 120 4.54 -2.96 4.11
C GLU A 120 4.39 -1.45 3.99
N VAL A 121 4.05 -0.94 2.80
CA VAL A 121 3.96 0.50 2.52
C VAL A 121 2.67 1.14 3.05
N MET A 122 1.53 0.44 2.95
CA MET A 122 0.22 0.99 3.33
C MET A 122 -0.10 0.77 4.82
N GLY A 123 0.62 -0.13 5.48
CA GLY A 123 0.42 -0.55 6.86
C GLY A 123 -0.66 -1.63 6.99
N THR A 124 -0.41 -2.66 7.80
CA THR A 124 -1.35 -3.76 8.07
C THR A 124 -2.31 -3.41 9.20
N THR A 125 -3.62 -3.61 8.99
CA THR A 125 -4.64 -3.48 10.05
C THR A 125 -4.98 -4.80 10.70
N GLU A 126 -4.62 -5.92 10.10
CA GLU A 126 -4.77 -7.24 10.69
C GLU A 126 -3.76 -8.19 10.07
N GLN A 127 -3.28 -9.14 10.86
CA GLN A 127 -2.42 -10.21 10.36
C GLN A 127 -2.50 -11.42 11.28
N GLY A 128 -2.21 -12.58 10.71
CA GLY A 128 -2.15 -13.82 11.47
C GLY A 128 -1.62 -14.96 10.64
N THR A 129 -1.80 -16.16 11.18
CA THR A 129 -1.42 -17.41 10.52
C THR A 129 -2.59 -18.36 10.61
N TYR A 130 -2.98 -18.97 9.49
CA TYR A 130 -4.01 -20.00 9.50
C TYR A 130 -3.51 -21.24 10.23
N PHE A 131 -4.29 -21.70 11.22
CA PHE A 131 -3.92 -22.84 12.06
C PHE A 131 -3.68 -24.12 11.25
N ASP A 132 -4.50 -24.37 10.23
CA ASP A 132 -4.49 -25.64 9.49
C ASP A 132 -3.39 -25.72 8.42
N THR A 133 -2.97 -24.58 7.87
CA THR A 133 -2.03 -24.53 6.74
C THR A 133 -0.69 -23.90 7.10
N GLY A 134 -0.59 -23.18 8.23
CA GLY A 134 0.60 -22.43 8.61
C GLY A 134 0.88 -21.22 7.71
N VAL A 135 -0.05 -20.85 6.84
CA VAL A 135 0.09 -19.74 5.90
C VAL A 135 -0.20 -18.42 6.61
N ASN A 136 0.69 -17.45 6.43
CA ASN A 136 0.48 -16.11 6.92
C ASN A 136 -0.54 -15.37 6.05
N TRP A 137 -1.38 -14.57 6.70
CA TRP A 137 -2.31 -13.67 6.05
C TRP A 137 -2.17 -12.29 6.68
N PHE A 138 -2.47 -11.28 5.89
CA PHE A 138 -2.59 -9.91 6.34
C PHE A 138 -3.76 -9.24 5.63
N SER A 139 -4.24 -8.17 6.23
CA SER A 139 -5.16 -7.24 5.62
C SER A 139 -4.76 -5.81 5.96
N SER A 140 -5.08 -4.91 5.05
CA SER A 140 -5.16 -3.48 5.35
C SER A 140 -6.53 -2.99 4.96
N ILE A 141 -7.28 -2.56 5.97
CA ILE A 141 -8.68 -2.21 5.84
C ILE A 141 -8.86 -0.75 6.23
N GLY A 142 -9.02 0.08 5.20
CA GLY A 142 -9.32 1.49 5.33
C GLY A 142 -10.82 1.76 5.28
N ILE A 143 -11.31 2.66 6.12
CA ILE A 143 -12.68 3.20 6.05
C ILE A 143 -12.64 4.66 5.63
N TYR A 144 -13.61 5.06 4.83
CA TYR A 144 -13.82 6.45 4.43
C TYR A 144 -15.31 6.72 4.28
N GLN A 145 -15.66 7.99 4.11
CA GLN A 145 -17.03 8.41 3.84
C GLN A 145 -17.24 8.52 2.32
N ALA A 146 -18.17 7.75 1.79
CA ALA A 146 -18.57 7.80 0.39
C ALA A 146 -19.35 9.09 0.08
N ASP A 147 -19.58 9.35 -1.21
CA ASP A 147 -20.30 10.53 -1.69
C ASP A 147 -21.76 10.59 -1.19
N ASP A 148 -22.35 9.44 -0.85
CA ASP A 148 -23.69 9.33 -0.25
C ASP A 148 -23.70 9.54 1.28
N GLY A 149 -22.54 9.82 1.88
CA GLY A 149 -22.37 10.05 3.31
C GLY A 149 -22.27 8.78 4.15
N LEU A 150 -22.41 7.59 3.55
CA LEU A 150 -22.23 6.31 4.23
C LEU A 150 -20.75 6.02 4.46
N LEU A 151 -20.46 5.25 5.50
CA LEU A 151 -19.13 4.69 5.67
C LEU A 151 -18.98 3.47 4.76
N VAL A 152 -17.86 3.43 4.07
CA VAL A 152 -17.46 2.37 3.15
C VAL A 152 -16.05 1.93 3.52
N SER A 153 -15.78 0.64 3.38
CA SER A 153 -14.45 0.10 3.50
C SER A 153 -13.83 -0.15 2.13
N SER A 154 -12.53 0.07 2.11
CA SER A 154 -11.62 -0.33 1.07
C SER A 154 -10.58 -1.22 1.71
N HIS A 155 -10.34 -2.39 1.12
CA HIS A 155 -9.40 -3.33 1.70
C HIS A 155 -8.56 -4.02 0.64
N PHE A 156 -7.42 -4.52 1.09
CA PHE A 156 -6.68 -5.55 0.41
C PHE A 156 -6.29 -6.59 1.44
N ALA A 157 -6.37 -7.85 1.06
CA ALA A 157 -6.11 -8.95 1.95
C ALA A 157 -5.66 -10.18 1.17
N THR A 158 -4.66 -10.83 1.70
CA THR A 158 -4.24 -12.15 1.23
C THR A 158 -5.05 -13.19 1.97
N TYR A 159 -5.91 -13.92 1.28
CA TYR A 159 -6.68 -15.00 1.88
C TYR A 159 -6.27 -16.35 1.31
N GLN A 160 -6.38 -17.39 2.14
CA GLN A 160 -6.45 -18.75 1.61
C GLN A 160 -7.91 -19.17 1.60
N MET A 161 -8.58 -19.00 0.46
CA MET A 161 -9.92 -19.52 0.26
C MET A 161 -9.81 -21.03 0.01
N MET A 162 -10.09 -21.87 1.01
CA MET A 162 -10.39 -23.28 0.77
C MET A 162 -11.89 -23.40 0.47
N ASP A 163 -12.35 -22.86 -0.67
CA ASP A 163 -13.71 -23.11 -1.14
C ASP A 163 -13.71 -24.35 -2.05
N SER A 164 -14.72 -25.20 -1.89
CA SER A 164 -15.00 -26.41 -2.67
C SER A 164 -15.08 -26.22 -4.20
N TYR A 165 -15.15 -24.97 -4.67
CA TYR A 165 -15.16 -24.59 -6.09
C TYR A 165 -13.84 -23.96 -6.58
N LEU A 166 -12.95 -23.54 -5.69
CA LEU A 166 -11.68 -22.89 -6.00
C LEU A 166 -10.61 -23.48 -5.08
N GLU A 167 -10.03 -24.61 -5.47
CA GLU A 167 -8.84 -25.14 -4.79
C GLU A 167 -7.63 -24.22 -5.08
N GLY A 168 -7.22 -23.41 -4.10
CA GLY A 168 -6.01 -22.59 -4.19
C GLY A 168 -6.04 -21.40 -3.24
N HIS A 169 -4.88 -20.82 -2.90
CA HIS A 169 -4.90 -19.51 -2.22
C HIS A 169 -5.26 -18.41 -3.23
N ILE A 170 -5.94 -17.36 -2.77
CA ILE A 170 -6.48 -16.29 -3.60
C ILE A 170 -6.14 -14.97 -2.94
N GLU A 171 -5.45 -14.10 -3.66
CA GLU A 171 -5.21 -12.73 -3.19
C GLU A 171 -6.36 -11.85 -3.66
N SER A 172 -6.87 -11.00 -2.75
CA SER A 172 -8.06 -10.22 -3.03
C SER A 172 -7.96 -8.77 -2.60
N ALA A 173 -8.39 -7.86 -3.47
CA ALA A 173 -8.66 -6.48 -3.11
C ALA A 173 -10.15 -6.21 -3.25
N GLY A 174 -10.69 -5.47 -2.29
CA GLY A 174 -12.05 -5.00 -2.27
C GLY A 174 -12.10 -3.47 -2.32
N LEU A 175 -12.83 -2.94 -3.29
CA LEU A 175 -13.26 -1.56 -3.34
C LEU A 175 -14.74 -1.48 -2.99
N PHE A 176 -15.13 -0.45 -2.25
CA PHE A 176 -16.54 -0.12 -2.00
C PHE A 176 -17.34 -1.21 -1.28
N GLU A 177 -16.74 -1.84 -0.28
CA GLU A 177 -17.52 -2.65 0.63
C GLU A 177 -18.31 -1.70 1.53
N ARG A 178 -19.60 -1.54 1.24
CA ARG A 178 -20.48 -0.75 2.10
C ARG A 178 -20.44 -1.34 3.50
N ILE A 179 -20.13 -0.50 4.48
CA ILE A 179 -20.05 -0.97 5.85
C ILE A 179 -21.44 -1.34 6.37
N CYS A 180 -22.55 -0.92 5.73
CA CYS A 180 -23.91 -1.49 5.83
C CYS A 180 -24.86 -0.94 4.72
N ASP A 181 -25.83 -1.75 4.26
CA ASP A 181 -27.12 -1.27 3.69
C ASP A 181 -28.19 -1.37 4.80
N PRO A 182 -28.91 -0.30 5.15
CA PRO A 182 -29.90 -0.32 6.23
C PRO A 182 -31.13 -1.22 5.98
N ASN A 183 -31.29 -1.81 4.79
CA ASN A 183 -32.31 -2.84 4.52
C ASN A 183 -31.79 -4.28 4.63
N ASP A 184 -30.50 -4.47 4.90
CA ASP A 184 -29.89 -5.79 5.03
C ASP A 184 -29.86 -6.24 6.50
N THR A 185 -30.69 -7.23 6.84
CA THR A 185 -30.79 -7.81 8.19
C THR A 185 -29.55 -8.61 8.63
N ALA A 186 -28.57 -8.80 7.74
CA ALA A 186 -27.34 -9.54 8.02
C ALA A 186 -26.20 -8.66 8.59
N CYS A 187 -26.36 -7.35 8.63
CA CYS A 187 -25.28 -6.46 9.07
C CYS A 187 -25.24 -6.27 10.59
N ILE A 188 -24.04 -6.36 11.16
CA ILE A 188 -23.79 -6.11 12.58
C ILE A 188 -23.95 -4.58 12.81
N PRO A 189 -24.83 -4.14 13.71
CA PRO A 189 -25.01 -2.73 14.05
C PRO A 189 -23.86 -2.26 14.95
N THR A 190 -22.63 -2.31 14.46
CA THR A 190 -21.50 -1.70 15.15
C THR A 190 -21.48 -0.23 14.74
N ASP A 191 -21.63 0.66 15.71
CA ASP A 191 -21.51 2.09 15.47
C ASP A 191 -20.02 2.45 15.27
N TYR A 192 -19.47 2.08 14.11
CA TYR A 192 -18.08 2.37 13.73
C TYR A 192 -17.73 3.87 13.77
N ARG A 193 -18.75 4.74 13.86
CA ARG A 193 -18.54 6.17 14.09
C ARG A 193 -18.02 6.44 15.50
N ASN A 194 -18.52 5.71 16.49
CA ASN A 194 -18.27 5.98 17.90
C ASN A 194 -17.48 4.88 18.62
N GLU A 195 -17.48 3.67 18.09
CA GLU A 195 -16.73 2.53 18.63
C GLU A 195 -15.36 2.41 17.97
N GLY A 196 -14.39 1.89 18.74
CA GLY A 196 -13.05 1.64 18.23
C GLY A 196 -13.08 0.66 17.08
N LEU A 197 -12.41 1.00 15.97
CA LEU A 197 -12.31 0.16 14.79
C LEU A 197 -11.31 -0.96 15.04
N MET A 198 -11.77 -2.09 15.60
CA MET A 198 -10.94 -3.29 15.65
C MET A 198 -10.67 -3.75 14.21
N PHE A 199 -9.38 -3.91 13.88
CA PHE A 199 -8.90 -4.37 12.57
C PHE A 199 -9.15 -3.44 11.38
N ARG A 200 -9.59 -2.20 11.62
CA ARG A 200 -9.83 -1.21 10.57
C ARG A 200 -9.30 0.16 10.98
N SER A 201 -9.11 1.00 9.98
CA SER A 201 -8.48 2.30 10.13
C SER A 201 -9.21 3.35 9.34
N THR A 202 -9.33 4.57 9.88
CA THR A 202 -9.89 5.69 9.09
C THR A 202 -8.82 6.20 8.13
N MET A 203 -9.13 6.16 6.84
CA MET A 203 -8.23 6.64 5.80
C MET A 203 -8.12 8.16 5.88
N LEU A 204 -6.89 8.67 5.82
CA LEU A 204 -6.61 10.09 5.76
C LEU A 204 -5.66 10.40 4.62
N VAL A 205 -5.86 11.55 4.00
CA VAL A 205 -5.05 12.05 2.89
C VAL A 205 -4.71 13.52 3.10
N LYS A 206 -3.57 13.94 2.55
CA LYS A 206 -3.11 15.33 2.57
C LYS A 206 -2.59 15.73 1.19
N SER A 207 -3.03 16.90 0.74
CA SER A 207 -2.58 17.51 -0.52
C SER A 207 -1.32 18.33 -0.27
N ALA A 208 -0.17 17.64 -0.17
CA ALA A 208 1.16 18.26 -0.11
C ALA A 208 2.22 17.23 -0.47
N ASP A 209 3.30 17.69 -1.11
CA ASP A 209 4.54 16.92 -1.18
C ASP A 209 5.16 16.86 0.20
N VAL A 210 4.95 15.75 0.89
CA VAL A 210 5.70 15.41 2.08
C VAL A 210 7.02 14.75 1.63
N ALA A 211 8.10 14.98 2.39
CA ALA A 211 9.42 14.47 2.05
C ALA A 211 9.40 12.94 1.98
N VAL A 212 9.85 12.39 0.85
CA VAL A 212 10.02 10.95 0.66
C VAL A 212 11.24 10.53 1.48
N SER A 213 11.14 9.41 2.20
CA SER A 213 12.30 8.86 2.90
C SER A 213 13.39 8.52 1.88
N GLU A 214 14.62 9.00 2.10
CA GLU A 214 15.70 8.64 1.20
C GLU A 214 15.89 7.11 1.26
N PRO A 215 15.95 6.40 0.13
CA PRO A 215 16.33 4.99 0.15
C PRO A 215 17.68 4.93 0.85
N THR A 216 17.81 4.09 1.87
CA THR A 216 19.09 3.89 2.58
C THR A 216 20.17 3.70 1.53
N SER A 217 21.02 4.71 1.33
CA SER A 217 21.84 4.85 0.11
C SER A 217 23.00 3.85 0.03
N LEU A 218 23.09 2.92 1.00
CA LEU A 218 24.12 1.90 1.14
C LEU A 218 24.20 0.90 -0.03
N PRO A 219 23.10 0.40 -0.63
CA PRO A 219 23.16 -0.49 -1.79
C PRO A 219 23.59 0.24 -3.08
N LEU A 220 23.10 1.47 -3.27
CA LEU A 220 23.44 2.28 -4.46
C LEU A 220 24.89 2.77 -4.42
N LEU A 221 25.37 3.18 -3.24
CA LEU A 221 26.76 3.57 -3.06
C LEU A 221 27.71 2.38 -3.26
N SER A 222 27.35 1.18 -2.76
CA SER A 222 28.19 -0.01 -2.90
C SER A 222 28.27 -0.52 -4.34
N ILE A 223 27.19 -0.44 -5.12
CA ILE A 223 27.22 -0.76 -6.56
C ILE A 223 28.04 0.27 -7.33
N ALA A 224 27.86 1.57 -7.08
CA ALA A 224 28.65 2.62 -7.71
C ALA A 224 30.14 2.50 -7.36
N PHE A 225 30.47 2.15 -6.12
CA PHE A 225 31.84 1.92 -5.66
C PHE A 225 32.44 0.65 -6.29
N ALA A 226 31.66 -0.44 -6.40
CA ALA A 226 32.09 -1.67 -7.05
C ALA A 226 32.36 -1.46 -8.55
N VAL A 227 31.53 -0.68 -9.25
CA VAL A 227 31.73 -0.32 -10.66
C VAL A 227 32.93 0.61 -10.85
N PHE A 228 33.11 1.61 -9.97
CA PHE A 228 34.28 2.48 -9.97
C PHE A 228 35.58 1.69 -9.72
N MET A 229 35.57 0.80 -8.72
CA MET A 229 36.68 -0.12 -8.41
C MET A 229 36.96 -1.10 -9.55
N ARG A 230 35.94 -1.50 -10.32
CA ARG A 230 36.10 -2.37 -11.48
C ARG A 230 36.79 -1.67 -12.65
N ASN A 231 36.48 -0.41 -12.87
CA ASN A 231 36.94 0.34 -14.03
C ASN A 231 38.21 1.16 -13.79
N ASN A 232 38.59 1.41 -12.52
CA ASN A 232 39.74 2.25 -12.19
C ASN A 232 40.94 1.42 -11.70
N LYS A 233 41.87 1.07 -12.62
CA LYS A 233 43.09 0.30 -12.31
C LYS A 233 44.02 0.98 -11.28
N ARG A 234 43.95 2.31 -11.11
CA ARG A 234 44.74 3.03 -10.09
C ARG A 234 44.17 2.83 -8.68
N ALA A 235 42.84 2.80 -8.52
CA ALA A 235 42.18 2.59 -7.23
C ALA A 235 42.47 1.19 -6.66
N ARG A 236 42.53 0.16 -7.51
CA ARG A 236 42.87 -1.22 -7.10
C ARG A 236 44.28 -1.34 -6.49
N ARG A 237 45.26 -0.58 -6.99
CA ARG A 237 46.65 -0.64 -6.52
C ARG A 237 46.85 -0.06 -5.13
N LEU A 238 45.97 0.84 -4.68
CA LEU A 238 46.04 1.47 -3.35
C LEU A 238 45.54 0.56 -2.23
N ILE A 239 44.74 -0.47 -2.53
CA ILE A 239 44.15 -1.37 -1.53
C ILE A 239 44.98 -2.65 -1.39
N THR A 240 45.66 -3.10 -2.46
CA THR A 240 46.55 -4.28 -2.41
C THR A 240 47.98 -3.95 -1.96
N SER A 241 48.27 -2.70 -1.56
CA SER A 241 49.55 -2.30 -0.97
C SER A 241 49.40 -2.10 0.54
N ARG A 242 49.15 -3.19 1.26
CA ARG A 242 49.56 -3.39 2.65
C ARG A 242 50.05 -4.81 2.80
#